data_AF-A0A0D6N526-F1
#
_entry.id   AF-A0A0D6N526-F1
#
_cell.length_a   1.000
_cell.length_b   1.000
_cell.length_c   1.000
_cell.angle_alpha   90.00
_cell.angle_beta   90.00
_cell.angle_gamma   90.00
#
_symmetry.space_group_name_H-M   'P 1'
#
loop_
_entity.id
_entity.type
_entity.pdbx_description
1 polymer ?
#
loop_
_entity_poly.entity_id
_entity_poly.type
_entity_poly.pdbx_seq_one_letter_code
_entity_poly.pdbx_strand_id
1 'polypeptide(L)'
;MALAAGLALLTRVTMGIALYAALALFLGGILYRQGLKTRLLAPIMASLGVVGVFVAITAFVNYERWGNPLTFANYNLYIYNADFPDRLVRTEQYGLFNIKRIPLGLLYFFLPVWAFLRADGEMVLQDEYQRLIDAVELPPSSFFLTDGFLLFLSFYCVKSLLRTQANNGPDKLMVGANIIGLSTAPLLMLMAISMNFRYRAEFYPLFLFMAFMGAVALDQSRDVKIKTKHISIILVILSVIFSHIILVLYKMGELGPAYNFVLSGVSNYYKTRFGFR
;
A
#
# COMPACT_ATOMS: atom_id res chain seq x y z
N MET A 1 -16.20 5.34 -9.05
CA MET A 1 -15.33 5.58 -7.88
C MET A 1 -16.05 5.30 -6.56
N ALA A 2 -17.17 5.99 -6.25
CA ALA A 2 -17.93 5.78 -5.01
C ALA A 2 -18.29 4.31 -4.72
N LEU A 3 -18.84 3.58 -5.71
CA LEU A 3 -19.15 2.15 -5.58
C LEU A 3 -17.92 1.30 -5.26
N ALA A 4 -16.83 1.47 -6.02
CA ALA A 4 -15.59 0.74 -5.80
C ALA A 4 -15.00 1.03 -4.42
N ALA A 5 -15.10 2.28 -3.97
CA ALA A 5 -14.62 2.69 -2.66
C ALA A 5 -15.46 2.09 -1.52
N GLY A 6 -16.78 2.00 -1.69
CA GLY A 6 -17.68 1.31 -0.76
C GLY A 6 -17.43 -0.19 -0.68
N LEU A 7 -17.30 -0.87 -1.82
CA LEU A 7 -16.94 -2.29 -1.86
C LEU A 7 -15.55 -2.56 -1.25
N ALA A 8 -14.59 -1.66 -1.51
CA ALA A 8 -13.27 -1.72 -0.88
C ALA A 8 -13.38 -1.53 0.63
N LEU A 9 -14.21 -0.62 1.14
CA LEU A 9 -14.40 -0.42 2.59
C LEU A 9 -14.85 -1.71 3.29
N LEU A 10 -15.71 -2.51 2.65
CA LEU A 10 -16.20 -3.78 3.21
C LEU A 10 -15.18 -4.92 3.18
N THR A 11 -14.14 -4.84 2.35
CA THR A 11 -13.19 -5.94 2.11
C THR A 11 -11.76 -5.62 2.55
N ARG A 12 -11.33 -4.39 2.33
CA ARG A 12 -10.00 -3.83 2.62
C ARG A 12 -10.16 -2.38 3.07
N VAL A 13 -10.43 -2.19 4.36
CA VAL A 13 -10.82 -0.90 4.95
C VAL A 13 -9.87 0.24 4.59
N THR A 14 -8.55 0.01 4.62
CA THR A 14 -7.54 1.04 4.29
C THR A 14 -7.60 1.49 2.83
N MET A 15 -7.79 0.55 1.90
CA MET A 15 -8.02 0.85 0.49
C MET A 15 -9.32 1.65 0.28
N GLY A 16 -10.39 1.27 0.99
CA GLY A 16 -11.65 2.01 1.01
C GLY A 16 -11.47 3.46 1.48
N ILE A 17 -10.76 3.66 2.59
CA ILE A 17 -10.45 5.00 3.13
C ILE A 17 -9.67 5.84 2.10
N ALA A 18 -8.66 5.27 1.44
CA ALA A 18 -7.88 5.98 0.44
C ALA A 18 -8.73 6.39 -0.78
N LEU A 19 -9.63 5.52 -1.23
CA LEU A 19 -10.55 5.83 -2.31
C LEU A 19 -11.60 6.89 -1.90
N TYR A 20 -12.06 6.89 -0.65
CA TYR A 20 -12.92 7.95 -0.11
C TYR A 20 -12.18 9.29 -0.04
N ALA A 21 -10.94 9.30 0.46
CA ALA A 21 -10.12 10.50 0.51
C ALA A 21 -9.86 11.05 -0.90
N ALA A 22 -9.51 10.20 -1.85
CA ALA A 22 -9.32 10.59 -3.25
C ALA A 22 -10.61 11.12 -3.89
N LEU A 23 -11.75 10.48 -3.63
CA LEU A 23 -13.04 10.95 -4.13
C LEU A 23 -13.40 12.32 -3.53
N ALA A 24 -13.24 12.49 -2.21
CA ALA A 24 -13.54 13.74 -1.53
C ALA A 24 -12.68 14.89 -2.05
N LEU A 25 -11.36 14.68 -2.20
CA LEU A 25 -10.45 15.68 -2.75
C LEU A 25 -10.74 15.98 -4.22
N PHE A 26 -11.10 14.97 -5.01
CA PHE A 26 -11.50 15.16 -6.41
C PHE A 26 -12.79 15.99 -6.54
N LEU A 27 -13.83 15.65 -5.79
CA LEU A 27 -15.10 16.39 -5.78
C LEU A 27 -14.89 17.82 -5.24
N GLY A 28 -14.11 17.98 -4.17
CA GLY A 28 -13.74 19.30 -3.64
C GLY A 28 -12.97 20.14 -4.67
N GLY A 29 -12.06 19.52 -5.43
CA GLY A 29 -11.34 20.18 -6.51
C GLY A 29 -12.25 20.61 -7.66
N ILE A 30 -13.24 19.79 -8.04
CA ILE A 30 -14.26 20.16 -9.04
C ILE A 30 -15.08 21.35 -8.55
N LEU A 31 -15.55 21.30 -7.29
CA LEU A 31 -16.33 22.38 -6.68
C LEU A 31 -15.53 23.68 -6.59
N TYR A 32 -14.26 23.61 -6.22
CA TYR A 32 -13.37 24.76 -6.18
C TYR A 32 -13.22 25.45 -7.54
N ARG A 33 -13.11 24.66 -8.63
CA ARG A 33 -12.93 25.21 -9.99
C ARG A 33 -14.21 25.66 -10.66
N GLN A 34 -15.28 24.89 -10.53
CA GLN A 34 -16.50 25.12 -11.30
C GLN A 34 -17.58 25.84 -10.48
N GLY A 35 -17.39 25.98 -9.17
CA GLY A 35 -18.44 26.36 -8.24
C GLY A 35 -19.52 25.28 -8.12
N LEU A 36 -20.49 25.52 -7.24
CA LEU A 36 -21.64 24.66 -7.06
C LEU A 36 -22.67 24.89 -8.18
N LYS A 37 -22.42 24.34 -9.36
CA LYS A 37 -23.38 24.37 -10.48
C LYS A 37 -24.45 23.30 -10.27
N THR A 38 -25.71 23.64 -10.54
CA THR A 38 -26.88 22.73 -10.41
C THR A 38 -26.68 21.39 -11.10
N ARG A 39 -26.06 21.39 -12.29
CA ARG A 39 -25.73 20.16 -13.05
C ARG A 39 -24.77 19.19 -12.32
N LEU A 40 -23.98 19.68 -11.36
CA LEU A 40 -23.02 18.88 -10.59
C LEU A 40 -23.61 18.36 -9.28
N LEU A 41 -24.73 18.92 -8.82
CA LEU A 41 -25.37 18.51 -7.56
C LEU A 41 -25.80 17.05 -7.61
N ALA A 42 -26.52 16.65 -8.65
CA ALA A 42 -27.02 15.27 -8.79
C ALA A 42 -25.89 14.21 -8.73
N PRO A 43 -24.80 14.29 -9.52
CA PRO A 43 -23.73 13.29 -9.43
C PRO A 43 -22.94 13.33 -8.12
N ILE A 44 -22.78 14.51 -7.50
CA ILE A 44 -22.15 14.63 -6.17
C ILE A 44 -23.02 13.95 -5.12
N MET A 45 -24.31 14.28 -5.07
CA MET A 45 -25.26 13.70 -4.12
C MET A 45 -25.40 12.19 -4.31
N ALA A 46 -25.43 11.71 -5.56
CA ALA A 46 -25.42 10.27 -5.84
C ALA A 46 -24.14 9.60 -5.30
N SER A 47 -22.97 10.21 -5.51
CA SER A 47 -21.70 9.68 -5.00
C SER A 47 -21.67 9.66 -3.47
N LEU A 48 -22.13 10.72 -2.81
CA LEU A 48 -22.24 10.81 -1.37
C LEU A 48 -23.25 9.81 -0.80
N GLY A 49 -24.40 9.63 -1.45
CA GLY A 49 -25.40 8.65 -1.06
C GLY A 49 -24.86 7.23 -1.10
N VAL A 50 -24.16 6.86 -2.18
CA VAL A 50 -23.48 5.56 -2.30
C VAL A 50 -22.47 5.37 -1.16
N VAL A 51 -21.58 6.35 -0.93
CA VAL A 51 -20.60 6.29 0.15
C VAL A 51 -21.28 6.16 1.52
N GLY A 52 -22.32 6.95 1.78
CA GLY A 52 -23.07 6.94 3.03
C GLY A 52 -23.70 5.59 3.34
N VAL A 53 -24.26 4.90 2.34
CA VAL A 53 -24.82 3.54 2.51
C VAL A 53 -23.72 2.57 2.94
N PHE A 54 -22.57 2.57 2.28
CA PHE A 54 -21.47 1.67 2.64
C PHE A 54 -20.88 1.98 4.02
N VAL A 55 -20.74 3.26 4.39
CA VAL A 55 -20.34 3.68 5.75
C VAL A 55 -21.32 3.16 6.79
N ALA A 56 -22.62 3.28 6.55
CA ALA A 56 -23.65 2.78 7.46
C ALA A 56 -23.57 1.26 7.65
N ILE A 57 -23.35 0.50 6.56
CA ILE A 57 -23.14 -0.95 6.61
C ILE A 57 -21.89 -1.29 7.43
N THR A 58 -20.75 -0.62 7.18
CA THR A 58 -19.52 -0.85 7.95
C THR A 58 -19.69 -0.51 9.43
N ALA A 59 -20.33 0.62 9.73
CA ALA A 59 -20.62 1.04 11.10
C ALA A 59 -21.50 0.02 11.83
N PHE A 60 -22.55 -0.48 11.17
CA PHE A 60 -23.41 -1.52 11.71
C PHE A 60 -22.63 -2.81 12.00
N VAL A 61 -21.85 -3.30 11.05
CA VAL A 61 -21.01 -4.51 11.24
C VAL A 61 -20.02 -4.32 12.39
N ASN A 62 -19.39 -3.16 12.50
CA ASN A 62 -18.46 -2.85 13.59
C ASN A 62 -19.16 -2.77 14.94
N TYR A 63 -20.38 -2.22 14.99
CA TYR A 63 -21.18 -2.20 16.20
C TYR A 63 -21.54 -3.62 16.65
N GLU A 64 -22.05 -4.46 15.76
CA GLU A 64 -22.38 -5.85 16.08
C GLU A 64 -21.15 -6.67 16.50
N ARG A 65 -20.00 -6.40 15.89
CA ARG A 65 -18.77 -7.17 16.15
C ARG A 65 -18.01 -6.69 17.39
N TRP A 66 -17.99 -5.39 17.65
CA TRP A 66 -17.10 -4.76 18.64
C TRP A 66 -17.82 -3.90 19.69
N GLY A 67 -19.14 -3.73 19.58
CA GLY A 67 -19.94 -2.84 20.42
C GLY A 67 -19.77 -1.34 20.11
N ASN A 68 -18.97 -0.99 19.11
CA ASN A 68 -18.71 0.40 18.71
C ASN A 68 -18.52 0.52 17.19
N PRO A 69 -19.30 1.36 16.49
CA PRO A 69 -19.25 1.48 15.03
C PRO A 69 -17.92 2.05 14.51
N LEU A 70 -17.17 2.77 15.35
CA LEU A 70 -15.91 3.42 14.99
C LEU A 70 -14.68 2.55 15.26
N THR A 71 -14.85 1.35 15.82
CA THR A 71 -13.75 0.42 16.07
C THR A 71 -13.26 -0.19 14.76
N PHE A 72 -12.03 0.14 14.35
CA PHE A 72 -11.37 -0.44 13.18
C PHE A 72 -11.13 -1.95 13.34
N ALA A 73 -10.46 -2.34 14.43
CA ALA A 73 -10.24 -3.73 14.82
C ALA A 73 -9.90 -3.76 16.32
N ASN A 74 -10.51 -4.69 17.06
CA ASN A 74 -10.15 -4.90 18.46
C ASN A 74 -9.02 -5.93 18.57
N TYR A 75 -7.78 -5.43 18.68
CA TYR A 75 -6.58 -6.27 18.75
C TYR A 75 -6.48 -7.06 20.06
N ASN A 76 -7.25 -6.73 21.10
CA ASN A 76 -7.28 -7.52 22.34
C ASN A 76 -7.88 -8.91 22.13
N LEU A 77 -8.74 -9.05 21.11
CA LEU A 77 -9.47 -10.29 20.82
C LEU A 77 -8.79 -11.15 19.76
N TYR A 78 -7.57 -10.82 19.34
CA TYR A 78 -6.85 -11.58 18.31
C TYR A 78 -6.31 -12.88 18.89
N ILE A 79 -6.60 -14.00 18.20
CA ILE A 79 -6.19 -15.36 18.61
C ILE A 79 -4.66 -15.45 18.77
N TYR A 80 -3.91 -14.76 17.91
CA TYR A 80 -2.45 -14.71 17.96
C TYR A 80 -1.87 -14.11 19.25
N ASN A 81 -2.66 -13.44 20.08
CA ASN A 81 -2.19 -12.97 21.38
C ASN A 81 -1.89 -14.13 22.34
N ALA A 82 -2.45 -15.32 22.10
CA ALA A 82 -2.10 -16.53 22.86
C ALA A 82 -0.66 -16.97 22.59
N ASP A 83 -0.22 -16.89 21.32
CA ASP A 83 1.13 -17.28 20.90
C ASP A 83 2.16 -16.17 21.13
N PHE A 84 1.72 -14.90 21.11
CA PHE A 84 2.56 -13.72 21.18
C PHE A 84 1.93 -12.66 22.11
N PRO A 85 2.03 -12.81 23.44
CA PRO A 85 1.35 -11.93 24.41
C PRO A 85 1.96 -10.52 24.48
N ASP A 86 3.23 -10.37 24.10
CA ASP A 86 3.97 -9.10 23.99
C ASP A 86 3.34 -8.12 22.98
N ARG A 87 2.51 -8.63 22.06
CA ARG A 87 1.72 -7.83 21.11
C ARG A 87 0.79 -6.84 21.77
N LEU A 88 0.14 -7.23 22.87
CA LEU A 88 -0.82 -6.38 23.58
C LEU A 88 -0.11 -5.18 24.18
N VAL A 89 1.03 -5.42 24.83
CA VAL A 89 1.87 -4.38 25.43
C VAL A 89 2.36 -3.40 24.36
N ARG A 90 2.86 -3.89 23.22
CA ARG A 90 3.24 -3.02 22.10
C ARG A 90 2.07 -2.21 21.54
N THR A 91 0.91 -2.83 21.42
CA THR A 91 -0.30 -2.18 20.90
C THR A 91 -0.76 -1.06 21.83
N GLU A 92 -0.70 -1.28 23.14
CA GLU A 92 -1.02 -0.28 24.16
C GLU A 92 0.00 0.88 24.13
N GLN A 93 1.30 0.58 24.04
CA GLN A 93 2.36 1.58 24.05
C GLN A 93 2.44 2.44 22.78
N TYR A 94 2.24 1.83 21.61
CA TYR A 94 2.52 2.48 20.32
C TYR A 94 1.30 2.65 19.42
N GLY A 95 0.16 2.05 19.77
CA GLY A 95 -1.04 2.04 18.94
C GLY A 95 -0.92 1.19 17.68
N LEU A 96 -2.04 1.07 16.95
CA LEU A 96 -2.11 0.35 15.67
C LEU A 96 -1.39 1.06 14.53
N PHE A 97 -1.32 2.39 14.59
CA PHE A 97 -0.63 3.23 13.62
C PHE A 97 0.36 4.14 14.34
N ASN A 98 1.63 4.09 13.92
CA ASN A 98 2.68 4.91 14.52
C ASN A 98 3.65 5.42 13.45
N ILE A 99 3.85 6.74 13.42
CA ILE A 99 4.73 7.41 12.44
C ILE A 99 6.18 6.90 12.53
N LYS A 100 6.63 6.48 13.73
CA LYS A 100 7.98 5.91 13.92
C LYS A 100 8.23 4.63 13.13
N ARG A 101 7.18 3.98 12.61
CA ARG A 101 7.28 2.76 11.80
C ARG A 101 7.53 3.05 10.32
N ILE A 102 7.31 4.28 9.84
CA ILE A 102 7.46 4.61 8.41
C ILE A 102 8.83 4.23 7.85
N PRO A 103 9.97 4.53 8.51
CA PRO A 103 11.28 4.11 8.00
C PRO A 103 11.40 2.58 7.87
N LEU A 104 10.90 1.83 8.86
CA LEU A 104 10.88 0.37 8.84
C LEU A 104 9.96 -0.15 7.72
N GLY A 105 8.78 0.42 7.55
CA GLY A 105 7.87 0.06 6.46
C GLY A 105 8.47 0.31 5.08
N LEU A 106 9.20 1.42 4.90
CA LEU A 106 9.90 1.71 3.64
C LEU A 106 10.99 0.66 3.36
N LEU A 107 11.78 0.29 4.37
CA LEU A 107 12.73 -0.80 4.25
C LEU A 107 11.99 -2.12 3.91
N TYR A 108 10.94 -2.45 4.65
CA TYR A 108 10.18 -3.68 4.42
C TYR A 108 9.65 -3.81 2.98
N PHE A 109 9.03 -2.76 2.43
CA PHE A 109 8.36 -2.83 1.13
C PHE A 109 9.25 -2.52 -0.08
N PHE A 110 10.26 -1.66 0.07
CA PHE A 110 11.09 -1.19 -1.05
C PHE A 110 12.51 -1.76 -1.02
N LEU A 111 13.12 -1.90 0.14
CA LEU A 111 14.52 -2.31 0.29
C LEU A 111 14.63 -3.30 1.45
N PRO A 112 14.21 -4.57 1.26
CA PRO A 112 13.99 -5.53 2.36
C PRO A 112 15.31 -6.06 2.95
N VAL A 113 16.19 -5.14 3.36
CA VAL A 113 17.50 -5.40 3.98
C VAL A 113 17.37 -6.04 5.36
N TRP A 114 16.20 -5.92 5.98
CA TRP A 114 15.85 -6.59 7.23
C TRP A 114 16.05 -8.11 7.16
N ALA A 115 15.99 -8.70 5.96
CA ALA A 115 16.19 -10.13 5.73
C ALA A 115 17.64 -10.60 5.78
N PHE A 116 18.62 -9.68 5.83
CA PHE A 116 20.02 -10.05 5.94
C PHE A 116 20.40 -10.33 7.39
N LEU A 117 21.24 -11.35 7.57
CA LEU A 117 21.86 -11.65 8.86
C LEU A 117 23.11 -10.79 9.06
N ARG A 118 23.27 -10.32 10.28
CA ARG A 118 24.47 -9.69 10.82
C ARG A 118 25.47 -10.76 11.30
N ALA A 119 26.68 -10.33 11.63
CA ALA A 119 27.75 -11.21 12.10
C ALA A 119 27.47 -11.87 13.47
N ASP A 120 26.58 -11.28 14.27
CA ASP A 120 26.08 -11.81 15.56
C ASP A 120 24.93 -12.83 15.39
N GLY A 121 24.51 -13.10 14.15
CA GLY A 121 23.43 -14.05 13.86
C GLY A 121 22.03 -13.44 13.93
N GLU A 122 21.90 -12.15 14.25
CA GLU A 122 20.61 -11.46 14.25
C GLU A 122 20.28 -10.85 12.89
N MET A 123 19.00 -10.58 12.64
CA MET A 123 18.59 -9.84 11.45
C MET A 123 18.91 -8.34 11.56
N VAL A 124 19.12 -7.69 10.41
CA VAL A 124 19.33 -6.24 10.36
C VAL A 124 18.10 -5.51 10.94
N LEU A 125 18.32 -4.66 11.94
CA LEU A 125 17.31 -3.88 12.68
C LEU A 125 16.29 -4.73 13.46
N GLN A 126 16.66 -5.96 13.83
CA GLN A 126 15.77 -6.88 14.55
C GLN A 126 15.17 -6.25 15.81
N ASP A 127 15.97 -5.55 16.62
CA ASP A 127 15.51 -4.88 17.84
C ASP A 127 14.45 -3.80 17.56
N GLU A 128 14.67 -2.96 16.54
CA GLU A 128 13.72 -1.92 16.17
C GLU A 128 12.39 -2.53 15.68
N TYR A 129 12.48 -3.60 14.88
CA TYR A 129 11.30 -4.33 14.43
C TYR A 129 10.58 -4.97 15.62
N GLN A 130 11.25 -5.71 16.50
CA GLN A 130 10.61 -6.36 17.65
C GLN A 130 10.01 -5.37 18.65
N ARG A 131 10.57 -4.16 18.74
CA ARG A 131 10.03 -3.09 19.60
C ARG A 131 8.80 -2.42 19.00
N LEU A 132 8.83 -2.06 17.71
CA LEU A 132 7.79 -1.24 17.10
C LEU A 132 6.75 -2.03 16.30
N ILE A 133 7.13 -3.19 15.77
CA ILE A 133 6.36 -4.00 14.83
C ILE A 133 6.00 -5.33 15.50
N ASP A 134 4.74 -5.70 15.40
CA ASP A 134 4.18 -6.97 15.87
C ASP A 134 4.74 -8.16 15.08
N ALA A 135 4.64 -8.10 13.75
CA ALA A 135 5.14 -9.14 12.89
C ALA A 135 5.71 -8.56 11.60
N VAL A 136 6.82 -9.13 11.16
CA VAL A 136 7.42 -8.92 9.84
C VAL A 136 7.24 -10.21 9.06
N GLU A 137 6.41 -10.19 8.03
CA GLU A 137 6.02 -11.40 7.30
C GLU A 137 6.99 -11.70 6.15
N LEU A 138 7.19 -12.99 5.86
CA LEU A 138 7.86 -13.47 4.67
C LEU A 138 6.96 -13.38 3.42
N PRO A 139 7.54 -13.39 2.20
CA PRO A 139 8.95 -13.30 1.88
C PRO A 139 9.43 -11.83 1.92
N PRO A 140 10.74 -11.58 2.11
CA PRO A 140 11.29 -10.28 1.76
C PRO A 140 11.05 -10.02 0.27
N SER A 141 10.49 -8.87 -0.05
CA SER A 141 10.17 -8.49 -1.43
C SER A 141 10.26 -6.99 -1.61
N SER A 142 10.65 -6.55 -2.81
CA SER A 142 10.84 -5.14 -3.15
C SER A 142 9.90 -4.71 -4.25
N PHE A 143 9.20 -3.58 -4.08
CA PHE A 143 8.44 -2.96 -5.16
C PHE A 143 9.31 -2.58 -6.37
N PHE A 144 10.61 -2.31 -6.19
CA PHE A 144 11.51 -2.07 -7.32
C PHE A 144 11.71 -3.31 -8.20
N LEU A 145 11.59 -4.50 -7.62
CA LEU A 145 11.76 -5.76 -8.35
C LEU A 145 10.44 -6.24 -8.96
N THR A 146 9.32 -6.19 -8.24
CA THR A 146 8.03 -6.72 -8.70
C THR A 146 7.18 -5.71 -9.45
N ASP A 147 7.38 -4.41 -9.22
CA ASP A 147 6.53 -3.32 -9.74
C ASP A 147 7.37 -2.21 -10.39
N GLY A 148 8.60 -2.54 -10.81
CA GLY A 148 9.57 -1.57 -11.34
C GLY A 148 9.02 -0.80 -12.54
N PHE A 149 8.22 -1.43 -13.40
CA PHE A 149 7.57 -0.76 -14.53
C PHE A 149 6.52 0.29 -14.06
N LEU A 150 5.69 -0.05 -13.06
CA LEU A 150 4.71 0.88 -12.51
C LEU A 150 5.38 2.07 -11.83
N LEU A 151 6.46 1.83 -11.08
CA LEU A 151 7.24 2.88 -10.43
C LEU A 151 7.93 3.78 -11.48
N PHE A 152 8.44 3.20 -12.56
CA PHE A 152 9.04 3.96 -13.66
C PHE A 152 8.03 4.88 -14.34
N LEU A 153 6.81 4.41 -14.63
CA LEU A 153 5.76 5.27 -15.16
C LEU A 153 5.31 6.32 -14.13
N SER A 154 5.20 5.94 -12.87
CA SER A 154 4.87 6.87 -11.77
C SER A 154 5.86 8.03 -11.67
N PHE A 155 7.15 7.78 -11.92
CA PHE A 155 8.16 8.84 -12.01
C PHE A 155 7.84 9.86 -13.11
N TYR A 156 7.36 9.43 -14.28
CA TYR A 156 6.93 10.34 -15.35
C TYR A 156 5.69 11.16 -14.96
N CYS A 157 4.77 10.59 -14.18
CA CYS A 157 3.65 11.34 -13.62
C CYS A 157 4.14 12.49 -12.74
N VAL A 158 5.01 12.20 -11.76
CA VAL A 158 5.60 13.21 -10.87
C VAL A 158 6.36 14.27 -11.68
N LYS A 159 7.20 13.84 -12.62
CA LYS A 159 7.96 14.74 -13.50
C LYS A 159 7.04 15.67 -14.31
N SER A 160 5.91 15.19 -14.79
CA SER A 160 4.92 15.99 -15.52
C SER A 160 4.23 17.02 -14.61
N LEU A 161 3.89 16.63 -13.37
CA LEU A 161 3.30 17.54 -12.39
C LEU A 161 4.23 18.69 -12.01
N LEU A 162 5.54 18.41 -11.89
CA LEU A 162 6.55 19.41 -11.52
C LEU A 162 6.91 20.38 -12.66
N ARG A 163 6.61 20.05 -13.92
CA ARG A 163 6.88 20.94 -15.05
C ARG A 163 5.88 22.09 -15.07
N THR A 164 6.35 23.33 -15.17
CA THR A 164 5.52 24.54 -15.16
C THR A 164 4.79 24.82 -16.48
N GLN A 165 5.20 24.17 -17.58
CA GLN A 165 4.59 24.40 -18.88
C GLN A 165 3.11 24.00 -18.90
N ALA A 166 2.32 24.79 -19.64
CA ALA A 166 0.93 24.50 -19.98
C ALA A 166 0.90 23.30 -20.92
N ASN A 167 1.00 22.09 -20.35
CA ASN A 167 0.75 20.87 -21.10
C ASN A 167 -0.75 20.77 -21.38
N ASN A 168 -1.11 20.36 -22.60
CA ASN A 168 -2.45 19.90 -22.98
C ASN A 168 -2.84 18.56 -22.28
N GLY A 169 -2.20 18.28 -21.15
CA GLY A 169 -2.33 17.05 -20.41
C GLY A 169 -3.43 17.11 -19.35
N PRO A 170 -3.57 16.02 -18.59
CA PRO A 170 -4.56 15.92 -17.53
C PRO A 170 -4.41 17.04 -16.49
N ASP A 171 -5.53 17.45 -15.92
CA ASP A 171 -5.59 18.55 -14.95
C ASP A 171 -4.72 18.25 -13.71
N LYS A 172 -3.60 18.97 -13.57
CA LYS A 172 -2.63 18.77 -12.49
C LYS A 172 -3.25 18.86 -11.10
N LEU A 173 -4.25 19.73 -10.91
CA LEU A 173 -4.93 19.86 -9.62
C LEU A 173 -5.70 18.57 -9.30
N MET A 174 -6.44 18.03 -10.27
CA MET A 174 -7.22 16.80 -10.08
C MET A 174 -6.32 15.58 -9.91
N VAL A 175 -5.22 15.53 -10.65
CA VAL A 175 -4.21 14.46 -10.51
C VAL A 175 -3.56 14.51 -9.13
N GLY A 176 -3.13 15.70 -8.70
CA GLY A 176 -2.55 15.90 -7.37
C GLY A 176 -3.53 15.54 -6.25
N ALA A 177 -4.79 15.96 -6.35
CA ALA A 177 -5.85 15.62 -5.41
C ALA A 177 -6.04 14.09 -5.26
N ASN A 178 -6.07 13.36 -6.38
CA ASN A 178 -6.18 11.90 -6.36
C ASN A 178 -4.92 11.25 -5.76
N ILE A 179 -3.72 11.71 -6.11
CA ILE A 179 -2.46 11.17 -5.53
C ILE A 179 -2.46 11.34 -4.01
N ILE A 180 -2.83 12.52 -3.51
CA ILE A 180 -2.86 12.80 -2.07
C ILE A 180 -3.85 11.86 -1.37
N GLY A 181 -5.06 11.72 -1.90
CA GLY A 181 -6.06 10.83 -1.30
C GLY A 181 -5.69 9.35 -1.38
N LEU A 182 -5.17 8.89 -2.53
CA LEU A 182 -4.74 7.50 -2.71
C LEU A 182 -3.50 7.16 -1.87
N SER A 183 -2.69 8.15 -1.51
CA SER A 183 -1.52 7.98 -0.62
C SER A 183 -1.90 7.63 0.81
N THR A 184 -3.16 7.85 1.23
CA THR A 184 -3.62 7.50 2.58
C THR A 184 -3.43 6.02 2.89
N ALA A 185 -3.74 5.10 1.96
CA ALA A 185 -3.57 3.66 2.19
C ALA A 185 -2.10 3.26 2.38
N PRO A 186 -1.17 3.59 1.45
CA PRO A 186 0.28 3.41 1.65
C PRO A 186 0.78 3.97 2.98
N LEU A 187 0.40 5.20 3.33
CA LEU A 187 0.84 5.83 4.58
C LEU A 187 0.35 5.07 5.81
N LEU A 188 -0.92 4.64 5.82
CA LEU A 188 -1.44 3.80 6.89
C LEU A 188 -0.68 2.47 6.98
N MET A 189 -0.35 1.84 5.85
CA MET A 189 0.41 0.59 5.86
C MET A 189 1.86 0.77 6.32
N LEU A 190 2.50 1.88 5.98
CA LEU A 190 3.83 2.22 6.48
C LEU A 190 3.84 2.49 7.99
N MET A 191 2.70 2.91 8.55
CA MET A 191 2.52 3.14 9.99
C MET A 191 1.95 1.92 10.74
N ALA A 192 1.50 0.88 10.02
CA ALA A 192 0.77 -0.22 10.62
C ALA A 192 1.65 -1.02 11.58
N ILE A 193 1.04 -1.53 12.65
CA ILE A 193 1.72 -2.35 13.66
C ILE A 193 2.31 -3.64 13.09
N SER A 194 1.82 -4.13 11.95
CA SER A 194 2.27 -5.39 11.35
C SER A 194 2.64 -5.18 9.89
N MET A 195 3.85 -5.62 9.54
CA MET A 195 4.44 -5.51 8.20
C MET A 195 4.22 -6.83 7.47
N ASN A 196 3.07 -6.90 6.79
CA ASN A 196 2.63 -8.11 6.09
C ASN A 196 2.80 -7.99 4.59
N PHE A 197 3.21 -9.07 3.94
CA PHE A 197 3.43 -9.13 2.50
C PHE A 197 2.12 -8.86 1.75
N ARG A 198 1.00 -9.39 2.25
CA ARG A 198 -0.34 -9.18 1.68
C ARG A 198 -0.82 -7.73 1.71
N TYR A 199 -0.23 -6.87 2.54
CA TYR A 199 -0.54 -5.44 2.59
C TYR A 199 0.11 -4.63 1.48
N ARG A 200 0.99 -5.24 0.67
CA ARG A 200 1.46 -4.64 -0.60
C ARG A 200 0.31 -4.25 -1.51
N ALA A 201 -0.78 -5.03 -1.51
CA ALA A 201 -1.97 -4.76 -2.30
C ALA A 201 -2.58 -3.36 -2.02
N GLU A 202 -2.37 -2.79 -0.83
CA GLU A 202 -2.84 -1.45 -0.46
C GLU A 202 -2.13 -0.31 -1.22
N PHE A 203 -0.98 -0.58 -1.84
CA PHE A 203 -0.21 0.40 -2.61
C PHE A 203 -0.68 0.50 -4.07
N TYR A 204 -1.33 -0.55 -4.59
CA TYR A 204 -1.67 -0.66 -6.00
C TYR A 204 -2.64 0.41 -6.51
N PRO A 205 -3.67 0.86 -5.77
CA PRO A 205 -4.52 1.95 -6.24
C PRO A 205 -3.70 3.21 -6.59
N LEU A 206 -2.74 3.57 -5.73
CA LEU A 206 -1.84 4.69 -5.98
C LEU A 206 -0.90 4.40 -7.16
N PHE A 207 -0.22 3.26 -7.16
CA PHE A 207 0.76 2.92 -8.20
C PHE A 207 0.13 2.82 -9.59
N LEU A 208 -1.04 2.18 -9.71
CA LEU A 208 -1.75 2.06 -10.98
C LEU A 208 -2.23 3.42 -11.48
N PHE A 209 -2.78 4.26 -10.58
CA PHE A 209 -3.19 5.61 -10.95
C PHE A 209 -1.99 6.42 -11.44
N MET A 210 -0.90 6.49 -10.67
CA MET A 210 0.29 7.24 -11.04
C MET A 210 0.95 6.69 -12.31
N ALA A 211 1.01 5.37 -12.48
CA ALA A 211 1.55 4.74 -13.69
C ALA A 211 0.71 5.08 -14.92
N PHE A 212 -0.63 5.02 -14.82
CA PHE A 212 -1.51 5.40 -15.92
C PHE A 212 -1.36 6.86 -16.30
N MET A 213 -1.37 7.77 -15.31
CA MET A 213 -1.14 9.19 -15.54
C MET A 213 0.24 9.47 -16.12
N GLY A 214 1.25 8.71 -15.71
CA GLY A 214 2.60 8.77 -16.22
C GLY A 214 2.73 8.29 -17.66
N ALA A 215 2.00 7.24 -18.03
CA ALA A 215 1.93 6.75 -19.41
C ALA A 215 1.27 7.80 -20.33
N VAL A 216 0.18 8.43 -19.90
CA VAL A 216 -0.45 9.55 -20.64
C VAL A 216 0.53 10.72 -20.81
N ALA A 217 1.25 11.08 -19.75
CA ALA A 217 2.25 12.15 -19.80
C ALA A 217 3.43 11.81 -20.73
N LEU A 218 3.81 10.53 -20.80
CA LEU A 218 4.88 10.04 -21.67
C LEU A 218 4.44 10.07 -23.14
N ASP A 219 3.23 9.60 -23.45
CA ASP A 219 2.66 9.60 -24.80
C ASP A 219 2.55 11.02 -25.39
N GLN A 220 2.15 11.99 -24.56
CA GLN A 220 2.10 13.40 -24.94
C GLN A 220 3.48 14.06 -25.08
N SER A 221 4.52 13.42 -24.56
CA SER A 221 5.88 13.92 -24.73
C SER A 221 6.38 13.57 -26.12
N ARG A 222 6.79 14.57 -26.92
CA ARG A 222 7.43 14.36 -28.23
C ARG A 222 8.78 13.61 -28.17
N ASP A 223 9.19 13.22 -26.96
CA ASP A 223 10.51 12.74 -26.58
C ASP A 223 10.51 11.27 -26.16
N VAL A 224 9.53 10.46 -26.62
CA VAL A 224 9.55 9.01 -26.40
C VAL A 224 10.70 8.40 -27.21
N LYS A 225 11.87 8.34 -26.58
CA LYS A 225 13.09 7.79 -27.16
C LYS A 225 13.04 6.27 -27.15
N ILE A 226 13.70 5.65 -28.12
CA ILE A 226 13.91 4.19 -28.22
C ILE A 226 14.41 3.61 -26.87
N LYS A 227 15.24 4.35 -26.14
CA LYS A 227 15.72 3.98 -24.79
C LYS A 227 14.59 3.76 -23.78
N THR A 228 13.57 4.62 -23.76
CA THR A 228 12.42 4.50 -22.83
C THR A 228 11.61 3.23 -23.12
N LYS A 229 11.46 2.87 -24.40
CA LYS A 229 10.82 1.61 -24.80
C LYS A 229 11.60 0.40 -24.29
N HIS A 230 12.92 0.35 -24.50
CA HIS A 230 13.75 -0.76 -24.02
C HIS A 230 13.75 -0.88 -22.49
N ILE A 231 13.87 0.24 -21.77
CA ILE A 231 13.79 0.26 -20.30
C ILE A 231 12.44 -0.29 -19.84
N SER A 232 11.34 0.14 -20.48
CA SER A 232 9.99 -0.35 -20.15
C SER A 232 9.88 -1.87 -20.34
N ILE A 233 10.36 -2.40 -21.46
CA ILE A 233 10.35 -3.83 -21.75
C ILE A 233 11.15 -4.61 -20.69
N ILE A 234 12.37 -4.16 -20.39
CA ILE A 234 13.23 -4.81 -19.38
C ILE A 234 12.53 -4.80 -18.01
N LEU A 235 11.98 -3.66 -17.59
CA LEU A 235 11.29 -3.55 -16.31
C LEU A 235 10.04 -4.43 -16.24
N VAL A 236 9.27 -4.57 -17.33
CA VAL A 236 8.12 -5.48 -17.39
C VAL A 236 8.59 -6.93 -17.25
N ILE A 237 9.61 -7.35 -18.00
CA ILE A 237 10.15 -8.71 -17.93
C ILE A 237 10.62 -9.03 -16.51
N LEU A 238 11.43 -8.15 -15.90
CA LEU A 238 11.90 -8.32 -14.53
C LEU A 238 10.73 -8.36 -13.54
N SER A 239 9.78 -7.42 -13.65
CA SER A 239 8.59 -7.36 -12.78
C SER A 239 7.79 -8.66 -12.82
N VAL A 240 7.58 -9.23 -14.01
CA VAL A 240 6.88 -10.51 -14.18
C VAL A 240 7.67 -11.65 -13.56
N ILE A 241 8.96 -11.79 -13.88
CA ILE A 241 9.81 -12.88 -13.35
C ILE A 241 9.85 -12.83 -11.81
N PHE A 242 10.17 -11.67 -11.23
CA PHE A 242 10.26 -11.53 -9.79
C PHE A 242 8.90 -11.69 -9.10
N SER A 243 7.80 -11.23 -9.70
CA SER A 243 6.46 -11.47 -9.13
C SER A 243 6.12 -12.96 -9.02
N HIS A 244 6.51 -13.77 -10.02
CA HIS A 244 6.31 -15.22 -9.97
C HIS A 244 7.21 -15.88 -8.93
N ILE A 245 8.49 -15.50 -8.87
CA ILE A 245 9.42 -16.01 -7.85
C ILE A 245 8.87 -15.69 -6.45
N ILE A 246 8.51 -14.43 -6.19
CA ILE A 246 7.97 -13.99 -4.90
C ILE A 246 6.65 -14.70 -4.57
N LEU A 247 5.78 -14.95 -5.54
CA LEU A 247 4.55 -15.72 -5.33
C LEU A 247 4.85 -17.15 -4.87
N VAL A 248 5.84 -17.82 -5.47
CA VAL A 248 6.28 -19.15 -5.04
C VAL A 248 6.84 -19.08 -3.61
N LEU A 249 7.73 -18.12 -3.32
CA LEU A 249 8.28 -17.95 -1.98
C LEU A 249 7.20 -17.66 -0.94
N TYR A 250 6.20 -16.84 -1.25
CA TYR A 250 5.08 -16.56 -0.37
C TYR A 250 4.24 -17.80 -0.06
N LYS A 251 3.99 -18.66 -1.06
CA LYS A 251 3.29 -19.93 -0.83
C LYS A 251 4.07 -20.92 0.04
N MET A 252 5.40 -20.80 0.07
CA MET A 252 6.28 -21.68 0.84
C MET A 252 6.67 -21.11 2.21
N GLY A 253 6.46 -19.81 2.41
CA GLY A 253 6.71 -19.10 3.65
C GLY A 253 5.67 -19.45 4.72
N GLU A 254 6.11 -19.55 5.98
CA GLU A 254 5.18 -19.62 7.10
C GLU A 254 4.58 -18.25 7.41
N LEU A 255 3.34 -18.26 7.87
CA LEU A 255 2.66 -17.07 8.34
C LEU A 255 3.12 -16.75 9.77
N GLY A 256 3.46 -15.48 9.99
CA GLY A 256 3.87 -14.98 11.32
C GLY A 256 5.18 -14.21 11.28
N PRO A 257 5.77 -13.94 12.46
CA PRO A 257 7.00 -13.18 12.55
C PRO A 257 8.19 -13.94 11.97
N ALA A 258 8.83 -13.38 10.94
CA ALA A 258 9.91 -14.03 10.20
C ALA A 258 11.09 -14.46 11.08
N TYR A 259 11.40 -13.73 12.15
CA TYR A 259 12.53 -14.05 13.04
C TYR A 259 12.40 -15.43 13.71
N ASN A 260 11.17 -15.95 13.86
CA ASN A 260 10.95 -17.29 14.42
C ASN A 260 11.35 -18.42 13.45
N PHE A 261 11.40 -18.13 12.15
CA PHE A 261 11.60 -19.14 11.10
C PHE A 261 12.98 -19.04 10.45
N VAL A 262 13.58 -17.86 10.46
CA VAL A 262 14.74 -17.51 9.62
C VAL A 262 16.03 -17.42 10.44
N LEU A 263 16.19 -18.29 11.44
CA LEU A 263 17.34 -18.28 12.36
C LEU A 263 18.68 -18.47 11.63
N SER A 264 18.70 -19.25 10.55
CA SER A 264 19.88 -19.50 9.72
C SER A 264 19.94 -18.64 8.44
N GLY A 265 19.08 -17.61 8.36
CA GLY A 265 19.01 -16.69 7.22
C GLY A 265 18.02 -17.12 6.13
N VAL A 266 17.50 -16.13 5.38
CA VAL A 266 16.39 -16.32 4.42
C VAL A 266 16.73 -17.34 3.34
N SER A 267 17.97 -17.33 2.85
CA SER A 267 18.42 -18.26 1.81
C SER A 267 18.34 -19.71 2.29
N ASN A 268 18.86 -20.00 3.49
CA ASN A 268 18.82 -21.34 4.08
C ASN A 268 17.39 -21.77 4.38
N TYR A 269 16.57 -20.87 4.93
CA TYR A 269 15.15 -21.12 5.17
C TYR A 269 14.44 -21.62 3.90
N TYR A 270 14.59 -20.91 2.78
CA TYR A 270 13.94 -21.32 1.53
C TYR A 270 14.58 -22.56 0.91
N LYS A 271 15.90 -22.74 0.96
CA LYS A 271 16.56 -23.97 0.49
C LYS A 271 15.96 -25.21 1.15
N THR A 272 15.82 -25.20 2.47
CA THR A 272 15.20 -26.30 3.22
C THR A 272 13.75 -26.51 2.81
N ARG A 273 12.97 -25.43 2.59
CA ARG A 273 11.58 -25.52 2.12
C ARG A 273 11.46 -26.10 0.72
N PHE A 274 12.45 -25.90 -0.15
CA PHE A 274 12.52 -26.53 -1.47
C PHE A 274 13.10 -27.95 -1.43
N GLY A 275 13.46 -28.48 -0.26
CA GLY A 275 14.02 -29.82 -0.11
C GLY A 275 15.51 -29.93 -0.45
N PHE A 276 16.20 -28.79 -0.63
CA PHE A 276 17.65 -28.77 -0.79
C PHE A 276 18.33 -28.85 0.58
N ARG A 277 19.33 -29.73 0.71
CA ARG A 277 20.20 -29.88 1.89
C ARG A 277 21.49 -29.12 1.69
#